data_AF-D3NWI6-F1
#
_entry.id   AF-D3NWI6-F1
#
_cell.length_a   1.000
_cell.length_b   1.000
_cell.length_c   1.000
_cell.angle_alpha   90.00
_cell.angle_beta   90.00
_cell.angle_gamma   90.00
#
_symmetry.space_group_name_H-M   'P 1'
#
loop_
_entity.id
_entity.type
_entity.pdbx_description
1 polymer ?
#
loop_
_entity_poly.entity_id
_entity_poly.type
_entity_poly.pdbx_seq_one_letter_code
_entity_poly.pdbx_strand_id
1 'polypeptide(L)'
;MTVRQSLRAGLAVLSLSGTAVAIAVVMAPPASAQSATPLPGPIPLAPDAPRERPAGDRQVVDLSLCQRLTRHVPAADVEYKPGVDVKGRPVAPADLPGSAGTQPPIPIDLPLSIDLARRMGIPVPSVPFLPNDVTAVWLSVVGDRLYLNGQPIDPGAEERLYVYCRGR
;
A
#
# COMPACT_ATOMS: atom_id res chain seq x y z
N MET A 1 -2.01 -85.25 18.07
CA MET A 1 -3.07 -86.24 17.82
C MET A 1 -4.08 -85.60 16.86
N THR A 2 -4.02 -85.87 15.54
CA THR A 2 -4.85 -86.86 14.82
C THR A 2 -6.36 -86.67 15.08
N VAL A 3 -7.29 -86.60 14.12
CA VAL A 3 -7.28 -86.66 12.64
C VAL A 3 -8.74 -86.50 12.16
N ARG A 4 -8.93 -85.97 10.93
CA ARG A 4 -10.03 -86.23 9.95
C ARG A 4 -11.50 -85.90 10.28
N GLN A 5 -12.46 -85.76 9.36
CA GLN A 5 -12.61 -85.58 7.89
C GLN A 5 -14.03 -86.08 7.56
N SER A 6 -14.81 -85.37 6.74
CA SER A 6 -15.74 -85.89 5.69
C SER A 6 -16.69 -84.76 5.26
N LEU A 7 -16.52 -84.19 4.07
CA LEU A 7 -17.09 -84.59 2.78
C LEU A 7 -18.62 -84.66 2.74
N ARG A 8 -19.24 -83.78 1.94
CA ARG A 8 -20.25 -84.17 0.95
C ARG A 8 -20.21 -83.21 -0.24
N ALA A 9 -20.03 -83.83 -1.41
CA ALA A 9 -20.05 -83.23 -2.72
C ALA A 9 -21.49 -82.97 -3.18
N GLY A 10 -21.68 -81.95 -4.01
CA GLY A 10 -22.91 -81.69 -4.76
C GLY A 10 -22.59 -80.93 -6.04
N LEU A 11 -22.56 -81.67 -7.15
CA LEU A 11 -22.38 -81.24 -8.54
C LEU A 11 -23.35 -80.09 -8.91
N ALA A 12 -22.85 -78.99 -9.46
CA ALA A 12 -22.71 -78.71 -10.89
C ALA A 12 -24.04 -78.57 -11.65
N VAL A 13 -24.44 -77.31 -11.90
CA VAL A 13 -25.26 -76.94 -13.06
C VAL A 13 -24.50 -75.87 -13.82
N LEU A 14 -23.97 -76.26 -14.98
CA LEU A 14 -23.42 -75.37 -16.00
C LEU A 14 -24.55 -74.50 -16.57
N SER A 15 -24.56 -73.22 -16.25
CA SER A 15 -25.27 -72.21 -17.06
C SER A 15 -24.25 -71.47 -17.92
N LEU A 16 -24.36 -71.60 -19.24
CA LEU A 16 -23.59 -70.84 -20.22
C LEU A 16 -23.84 -69.34 -20.05
N SER A 17 -22.98 -68.66 -19.32
CA SER A 17 -22.90 -67.19 -19.33
C SER A 17 -21.83 -66.79 -20.35
N GLY A 18 -22.28 -66.31 -21.52
CA GLY A 18 -21.42 -65.68 -22.50
C GLY A 18 -20.64 -64.54 -21.86
N THR A 19 -19.31 -64.62 -21.93
CA THR A 19 -18.41 -63.58 -21.41
C THR A 19 -18.46 -62.37 -22.35
N ALA A 20 -19.38 -61.45 -22.06
CA ALA A 20 -19.25 -60.07 -22.51
C ALA A 20 -18.09 -59.44 -21.73
N VAL A 21 -16.93 -59.32 -22.38
CA VAL A 21 -15.80 -58.52 -21.87
C VAL A 21 -16.25 -57.06 -21.91
N ALA A 22 -16.76 -56.55 -20.79
CA ALA A 22 -17.00 -55.13 -20.60
C ALA A 22 -15.64 -54.44 -20.42
N ILE A 23 -15.17 -53.78 -21.48
CA ILE A 23 -14.04 -52.85 -21.41
C ILE A 23 -14.52 -51.65 -20.59
N ALA A 24 -14.13 -51.59 -19.32
CA ALA A 24 -14.34 -50.41 -18.49
C ALA A 24 -13.36 -49.31 -18.96
N VAL A 25 -13.84 -48.45 -19.85
CA VAL A 25 -13.16 -47.18 -20.14
C VAL A 25 -13.28 -46.32 -18.88
N VAL A 26 -12.17 -46.15 -18.15
CA VAL A 26 -12.08 -45.19 -17.04
C VAL A 26 -12.14 -43.79 -17.66
N MET A 27 -13.33 -43.20 -17.70
CA MET A 27 -13.50 -41.78 -17.99
C MET A 27 -13.01 -40.99 -16.77
N ALA A 28 -11.83 -40.40 -16.88
CA ALA A 28 -11.37 -39.40 -15.92
C ALA A 28 -12.34 -38.20 -15.94
N PRO A 29 -12.80 -37.70 -14.77
CA PRO A 29 -13.64 -36.51 -14.73
C PRO A 29 -12.86 -35.31 -15.30
N PRO A 30 -13.52 -34.38 -16.03
CA PRO A 30 -12.86 -33.17 -16.50
C PRO A 30 -12.41 -32.37 -15.28
N ALA A 31 -11.10 -32.15 -15.18
CA ALA A 31 -10.52 -31.25 -14.19
C ALA A 31 -11.17 -29.88 -14.35
N SER A 32 -12.00 -29.49 -13.39
CA SER A 32 -12.57 -28.15 -13.34
C SER A 32 -11.42 -27.18 -13.07
N ALA A 33 -11.01 -26.44 -14.10
CA ALA A 33 -10.05 -25.36 -13.96
C ALA A 33 -10.68 -24.28 -13.08
N GLN A 34 -10.31 -24.25 -11.79
CA GLN A 34 -10.65 -23.14 -10.92
C GLN A 34 -9.89 -21.92 -11.43
N SER A 35 -10.62 -20.95 -11.97
CA SER A 35 -10.05 -19.69 -12.39
C SER A 35 -9.38 -19.04 -11.19
N ALA A 36 -8.05 -18.95 -11.20
CA ALA A 36 -7.32 -18.21 -10.19
C ALA A 36 -7.85 -16.77 -10.16
N THR A 37 -8.16 -16.26 -8.96
CA THR A 37 -8.56 -14.88 -8.78
C THR A 37 -7.48 -13.99 -9.39
N PRO A 38 -7.81 -13.08 -10.34
CA PRO A 38 -6.82 -12.18 -10.90
C PRO A 38 -6.13 -11.43 -9.78
N LEU A 39 -4.79 -11.30 -9.85
CA LEU A 39 -4.07 -10.40 -8.96
C LEU A 39 -4.76 -9.03 -9.03
N PRO A 40 -5.02 -8.36 -7.88
CA PRO A 40 -5.54 -7.00 -7.90
C PRO A 40 -4.60 -6.17 -8.77
N GLY A 41 -5.17 -5.52 -9.79
CA GLY A 41 -4.44 -4.65 -10.69
C GLY A 41 -3.71 -3.52 -9.95
N PRO A 42 -2.87 -2.75 -10.65
CA PRO A 42 -2.14 -1.64 -10.04
C PRO A 42 -3.12 -0.74 -9.27
N ILE A 43 -2.82 -0.45 -8.00
CA ILE A 43 -3.66 0.37 -7.14
C ILE A 43 -3.89 1.71 -7.86
N PRO A 44 -5.14 2.03 -8.25
CA PRO A 44 -5.42 3.32 -8.85
C PRO A 44 -5.08 4.41 -7.82
N LEU A 45 -4.10 5.25 -8.16
CA LEU A 45 -3.74 6.47 -7.41
C LEU A 45 -4.74 7.62 -7.66
N ALA A 46 -5.81 7.36 -8.41
CA ALA A 46 -6.87 8.33 -8.64
C ALA A 46 -7.54 8.72 -7.30
N PRO A 47 -7.58 10.01 -6.94
CA PRO A 47 -8.42 10.46 -5.85
C PRO A 47 -9.88 10.27 -6.28
N ASP A 48 -10.70 9.75 -5.37
CA ASP A 48 -12.17 9.81 -5.41
C ASP A 48 -12.94 8.81 -6.28
N ALA A 49 -12.39 7.62 -6.59
CA ALA A 49 -13.30 6.49 -6.80
C ALA A 49 -13.92 6.11 -5.44
N PRO A 50 -15.26 6.09 -5.28
CA PRO A 50 -15.90 5.67 -4.04
C PRO A 50 -15.57 4.19 -3.78
N ARG A 51 -14.47 3.93 -3.06
CA ARG A 51 -14.22 2.61 -2.48
C ARG A 51 -15.00 2.57 -1.18
N GLU A 52 -15.93 1.64 -1.07
CA GLU A 52 -16.50 1.22 0.22
C GLU A 52 -15.34 0.72 1.09
N ARG A 53 -14.77 1.62 1.89
CA ARG A 53 -13.77 1.27 2.89
C ARG A 53 -14.48 0.51 4.01
N PRO A 54 -14.00 -0.68 4.42
CA PRO A 54 -14.53 -1.34 5.59
C PRO A 54 -14.45 -0.39 6.79
N ALA A 55 -15.53 -0.32 7.58
CA ALA A 55 -15.76 0.65 8.64
C ALA A 55 -14.75 0.61 9.83
N GLY A 56 -13.65 -0.13 9.71
CA GLY A 56 -12.61 -0.29 10.73
C GLY A 56 -11.30 0.46 10.43
N ASP A 57 -11.05 0.91 9.20
CA ASP A 57 -9.80 1.61 8.86
C ASP A 57 -9.98 3.13 8.95
N ARG A 58 -10.27 3.59 10.18
CA ARG A 58 -10.34 5.03 10.47
C ARG A 58 -8.90 5.52 10.50
N GLN A 59 -8.46 6.22 9.45
CA GLN A 59 -7.19 6.93 9.43
C GLN A 59 -7.03 7.69 10.76
N VAL A 60 -6.09 7.21 11.60
CA VAL A 60 -5.84 7.79 12.92
C VAL A 60 -4.85 8.93 12.72
N VAL A 61 -5.38 10.14 12.55
CA VAL A 61 -4.59 11.36 12.70
C VAL A 61 -4.42 11.59 14.20
N ASP A 62 -3.17 11.68 14.67
CA ASP A 62 -2.90 12.12 16.04
C ASP A 62 -3.33 13.58 16.19
N LEU A 63 -4.32 13.82 17.05
CA LEU A 63 -4.89 15.15 17.26
C LEU A 63 -3.92 16.12 17.92
N SER A 64 -2.87 15.63 18.60
CA SER A 64 -1.80 16.49 19.11
C SER A 64 -1.13 17.31 17.99
N LEU A 65 -1.11 16.76 16.77
CA LEU A 65 -0.55 17.43 15.60
C LEU A 65 -1.40 18.62 15.13
N CYS A 66 -2.69 18.68 15.45
CA CYS A 66 -3.54 19.82 15.08
C CYS A 66 -3.05 21.13 15.71
N GLN A 67 -2.39 21.09 16.88
CA GLN A 67 -1.77 22.28 17.49
C GLN A 67 -0.66 22.87 16.61
N ARG A 68 0.04 22.03 15.85
CA ARG A 68 1.15 22.42 14.96
C ARG A 68 0.67 22.98 13.63
N LEU A 69 -0.60 22.76 13.27
CA LEU A 69 -1.24 23.25 12.05
C LEU A 69 -1.90 24.63 12.25
N THR A 70 -1.58 25.36 13.31
CA THR A 70 -2.13 26.70 13.54
C THR A 70 -1.61 27.66 12.48
N ARG A 71 -2.48 28.11 11.57
CA ARG A 71 -2.15 29.12 10.55
C ARG A 71 -1.72 30.42 11.23
N HIS A 72 -0.60 30.99 10.82
CA HIS A 72 -0.16 32.30 11.30
C HIS A 72 -1.22 33.37 10.97
N VAL A 73 -1.73 34.04 12.00
CA VAL A 73 -2.56 35.25 11.87
C VAL A 73 -1.69 36.42 12.33
N PRO A 74 -1.28 37.33 11.43
CA PRO A 74 -0.53 38.51 11.82
C PRO A 74 -1.40 39.36 12.75
N ALA A 75 -0.80 39.92 13.81
CA ALA A 75 -1.45 40.92 14.64
C ALA A 75 -1.75 42.20 13.81
N ALA A 76 -2.68 43.04 14.27
CA ALA A 76 -3.07 44.24 13.51
C ALA A 76 -1.94 45.28 13.34
N ASP A 77 -0.83 45.13 14.08
CA ASP A 77 0.32 46.02 14.12
C ASP A 77 1.54 45.53 13.34
N VAL A 78 1.46 44.38 12.64
CA VAL A 78 2.60 43.84 11.86
C VAL A 78 2.74 44.44 10.46
N GLU A 79 2.07 45.55 10.17
CA GLU A 79 2.20 46.24 8.89
C GLU A 79 3.66 46.66 8.67
N TYR A 80 4.30 46.02 7.69
CA TYR A 80 5.71 46.20 7.39
C TYR A 80 5.98 47.66 6.96
N LYS A 81 6.94 48.31 7.61
CA LYS A 81 7.40 49.66 7.24
C LYS A 81 8.69 49.54 6.41
N PRO A 82 8.62 49.68 5.08
CA PRO A 82 9.81 49.59 4.24
C PRO A 82 10.83 50.67 4.62
N GLY A 83 12.10 50.29 4.62
CA GLY A 83 13.22 51.22 4.75
C GLY A 83 13.67 51.54 6.18
N VAL A 84 13.03 51.02 7.22
CA VAL A 84 13.44 51.24 8.63
C VAL A 84 13.35 49.97 9.47
N ASP A 85 14.34 49.71 10.33
CA ASP A 85 14.31 48.59 11.28
C ASP A 85 13.49 48.94 12.55
N VAL A 86 13.33 47.96 13.43
CA VAL A 86 12.62 48.10 14.72
C VAL A 86 13.25 49.15 15.66
N LYS A 87 14.47 49.60 15.39
CA LYS A 87 15.19 50.64 16.14
C LYS A 87 15.19 51.99 15.40
N GLY A 88 14.43 52.12 14.31
CA GLY A 88 14.32 53.33 13.51
C GLY A 88 15.53 53.61 12.62
N ARG A 89 16.43 52.64 12.42
CA ARG A 89 17.61 52.80 11.56
C ARG A 89 17.23 52.48 10.12
N PRO A 90 17.77 53.21 9.13
CA PRO A 90 17.49 52.95 7.73
C PRO A 90 17.99 51.56 7.31
N VAL A 91 17.17 50.83 6.56
CA VAL A 91 17.48 49.51 6.00
C VAL A 91 17.31 49.57 4.49
N ALA A 92 18.29 49.07 3.74
CA ALA A 92 18.18 48.99 2.29
C ALA A 92 17.02 48.05 1.87
N PRO A 93 16.27 48.37 0.79
CA PRO A 93 15.21 47.48 0.27
C PRO A 93 15.77 46.10 -0.09
N ALA A 94 14.95 45.06 0.04
CA ALA A 94 15.34 43.70 -0.34
C ALA A 94 15.49 43.51 -1.87
N ASP A 95 14.83 44.36 -2.67
CA ASP A 95 14.81 44.32 -4.14
C ASP A 95 16.03 45.00 -4.78
N LEU A 96 17.22 44.82 -4.21
CA LEU A 96 18.45 45.28 -4.87
C LEU A 96 18.72 44.44 -6.13
N PRO A 97 19.12 45.06 -7.25
CA PRO A 97 19.48 44.30 -8.45
C PRO A 97 20.58 43.28 -8.12
N GLY A 98 20.27 41.99 -8.30
CA GLY A 98 21.14 40.86 -7.93
C GLY A 98 20.72 40.07 -6.68
N SER A 99 19.66 40.47 -5.96
CA SER A 99 19.17 39.76 -4.77
C SER A 99 18.19 38.61 -5.06
N ALA A 100 17.72 38.47 -6.29
CA ALA A 100 16.85 37.37 -6.67
C ALA A 100 17.68 36.10 -6.88
N GLY A 101 17.69 35.23 -5.87
CA GLY A 101 18.13 33.85 -6.04
C GLY A 101 17.20 33.12 -7.00
N THR A 102 17.46 33.21 -8.31
CA THR A 102 16.76 32.49 -9.39
C THR A 102 17.06 30.99 -9.42
N GLN A 103 17.48 30.39 -8.30
CA GLN A 103 17.71 28.95 -8.27
C GLN A 103 16.36 28.25 -8.29
N PRO A 104 16.05 27.46 -9.34
CA PRO A 104 14.82 26.69 -9.35
C PRO A 104 14.81 25.70 -8.17
N PRO A 105 13.63 25.36 -7.62
CA PRO A 105 13.55 24.40 -6.52
C PRO A 105 14.22 23.09 -6.91
N ILE A 106 15.20 22.66 -6.11
CA ILE A 106 15.90 21.40 -6.34
C ILE A 106 15.02 20.28 -5.74
N PRO A 107 14.66 19.24 -6.52
CA PRO A 107 13.91 18.11 -6.00
C PRO A 107 14.69 17.39 -4.89
N ILE A 108 13.99 17.03 -3.81
CA ILE A 108 14.52 16.14 -2.77
C ILE A 108 13.75 14.82 -2.88
N ASP A 109 14.46 13.73 -3.21
CA ASP A 109 13.88 12.40 -3.38
C ASP A 109 14.08 11.55 -2.11
N LEU A 110 12.97 11.06 -1.56
CA LEU A 110 12.91 10.19 -0.40
C LEU A 110 12.42 8.79 -0.84
N PRO A 111 13.27 7.76 -0.79
CA PRO A 111 12.82 6.39 -1.00
C PRO A 111 11.97 5.93 0.20
N LEU A 112 10.73 5.51 -0.04
CA LEU A 112 9.91 4.88 0.97
C LEU A 112 10.02 3.36 0.80
N SER A 113 10.66 2.69 1.75
CA SER A 113 10.91 1.25 1.68
C SER A 113 9.96 0.43 2.55
N ILE A 114 9.75 -0.82 2.15
CA ILE A 114 9.01 -1.83 2.91
C ILE A 114 9.89 -3.04 3.19
N ASP A 115 9.75 -3.63 4.37
CA ASP A 115 10.34 -4.93 4.67
C ASP A 115 9.40 -6.03 4.21
N LEU A 116 9.65 -6.57 3.01
CA LEU A 116 8.77 -7.55 2.38
C LEU A 116 8.82 -8.89 3.14
N ALA A 117 9.98 -9.31 3.62
CA ALA A 117 10.15 -10.59 4.32
C ALA A 117 9.35 -10.61 5.63
N ARG A 118 9.45 -9.54 6.45
CA ARG A 118 8.62 -9.39 7.65
C ARG A 118 7.13 -9.39 7.31
N ARG A 119 6.73 -8.72 6.23
CA ARG A 119 5.32 -8.65 5.82
C ARG A 119 4.76 -9.97 5.29
N MET A 120 5.61 -10.83 4.74
CA MET A 120 5.27 -12.21 4.34
C MET A 120 5.41 -13.23 5.48
N GLY A 121 5.81 -12.80 6.68
CA GLY A 121 6.04 -13.70 7.82
C GLY A 121 7.26 -14.61 7.65
N ILE A 122 8.18 -14.26 6.74
CA ILE A 122 9.41 -15.03 6.52
C ILE A 122 10.46 -14.54 7.52
N PRO A 123 10.97 -15.40 8.41
CA PRO A 123 12.03 -15.04 9.33
C PRO A 123 13.34 -14.90 8.55
N VAL A 124 13.76 -13.67 8.30
CA VAL A 124 15.09 -13.35 7.77
C VAL A 124 15.99 -12.87 8.91
N PRO A 125 17.19 -13.46 9.09
CA PRO A 125 18.13 -12.97 10.09
C PRO A 125 18.52 -11.53 9.74
N SER A 126 18.36 -10.61 10.70
CA SER A 126 18.86 -9.24 10.56
C SER A 126 20.38 -9.26 10.63
N VAL A 127 21.04 -9.25 9.47
CA VAL A 127 22.49 -9.15 9.39
C VAL A 127 22.90 -7.68 9.30
N PRO A 128 23.94 -7.25 10.03
CA PRO A 128 24.45 -5.89 9.93
C PRO A 128 24.83 -5.56 8.47
N PHE A 129 24.51 -4.35 8.03
CA PHE A 129 24.87 -3.82 6.71
C PHE A 129 24.22 -4.48 5.47
N LEU A 130 23.30 -5.46 5.61
CA LEU A 130 22.40 -5.80 4.51
C LEU A 130 21.00 -5.21 4.72
N PRO A 131 20.49 -4.43 3.76
CA PRO A 131 19.10 -4.01 3.77
C PRO A 131 18.17 -5.22 3.55
N ASN A 132 17.10 -5.31 4.36
CA ASN A 132 16.02 -6.28 4.19
C ASN A 132 14.76 -5.63 3.59
N ASP A 133 14.89 -4.36 3.22
CA ASP A 133 13.83 -3.52 2.70
C ASP A 133 14.00 -3.28 1.20
N VAL A 134 12.86 -3.11 0.53
CA VAL A 134 12.79 -2.78 -0.89
C VAL A 134 12.11 -1.43 -1.00
N THR A 135 12.70 -0.51 -1.76
CA THR A 135 12.04 0.76 -2.08
C THR A 135 10.75 0.50 -2.83
N ALA A 136 9.63 0.85 -2.21
CA ALA A 136 8.30 0.65 -2.77
C ALA A 136 7.90 1.81 -3.68
N VAL A 137 8.18 3.04 -3.24
CA VAL A 137 7.80 4.27 -3.94
C VAL A 137 8.80 5.38 -3.69
N TRP A 138 8.84 6.34 -4.60
CA TRP A 138 9.61 7.58 -4.48
C TRP A 138 8.70 8.72 -4.05
N LEU A 139 9.10 9.42 -3.00
CA LEU A 139 8.45 10.64 -2.55
C LEU A 139 9.37 11.83 -2.89
N SER A 140 8.93 12.75 -3.74
CA SER A 140 9.72 13.92 -4.14
C SER A 140 9.10 15.21 -3.63
N VAL A 141 9.91 16.09 -3.05
CA VAL A 141 9.52 17.45 -2.69
C VAL A 141 10.11 18.43 -3.70
N VAL A 142 9.28 19.18 -4.39
CA VAL A 142 9.70 20.24 -5.33
C VAL A 142 9.01 21.54 -4.93
N GLY A 143 9.77 22.44 -4.29
CA GLY A 143 9.19 23.63 -3.67
C GLY A 143 8.22 23.24 -2.54
N ASP A 144 6.97 23.65 -2.69
CA ASP A 144 5.82 23.44 -1.80
C ASP A 144 4.93 22.25 -2.22
N ARG A 145 5.35 21.47 -3.22
CA ARG A 145 4.57 20.35 -3.76
C ARG A 145 5.21 19.01 -3.47
N LEU A 146 4.36 18.05 -3.12
CA LEU A 146 4.73 16.66 -2.85
C LEU A 146 4.31 15.76 -4.02
N TYR A 147 5.21 14.88 -4.45
CA TYR A 147 4.99 13.95 -5.56
C TYR A 147 5.23 12.52 -5.09
N LEU A 148 4.38 11.60 -5.54
CA LEU A 148 4.54 10.16 -5.36
C LEU A 148 4.79 9.52 -6.72
N ASN A 149 5.97 8.93 -6.91
CA ASN A 149 6.42 8.37 -8.19
C ASN A 149 6.27 9.38 -9.36
N GLY A 150 6.61 10.65 -9.09
CA GLY A 150 6.48 11.75 -10.05
C GLY A 150 5.05 12.27 -10.28
N GLN A 151 4.03 11.66 -9.67
CA GLN A 151 2.65 12.15 -9.72
C GLN A 151 2.37 13.10 -8.54
N PRO A 152 1.77 14.28 -8.77
CA PRO A 152 1.45 15.19 -7.68
C PRO A 152 0.45 14.53 -6.72
N ILE A 153 0.71 14.63 -5.42
CA ILE A 153 -0.28 14.29 -4.40
C ILE A 153 -1.35 15.38 -4.40
N ASP A 154 -2.59 14.97 -4.15
CA ASP A 154 -3.75 15.87 -4.12
C ASP A 154 -3.45 17.15 -3.32
N PRO A 155 -3.42 18.34 -3.96
CA PRO A 155 -3.16 19.59 -3.26
C PRO A 155 -4.27 19.93 -2.25
N GLY A 156 -5.47 19.36 -2.42
CA GLY A 156 -6.58 19.49 -1.47
C GLY A 156 -6.38 18.71 -0.18
N ALA A 157 -5.38 17.83 -0.08
CA ALA A 157 -5.12 17.05 1.13
C ALA A 157 -4.77 17.97 2.32
N GLU A 158 -4.02 19.04 2.10
CA GLU A 158 -3.65 20.00 3.14
C GLU A 158 -4.88 20.78 3.65
N GLU A 159 -5.71 21.31 2.75
CA GLU A 159 -6.94 22.01 3.14
C GLU A 159 -7.90 21.08 3.89
N ARG A 160 -8.05 19.82 3.44
CA ARG A 160 -8.87 18.83 4.16
C ARG A 160 -8.33 18.55 5.56
N LEU A 161 -7.01 18.52 5.74
CA LEU A 161 -6.39 18.37 7.04
C LEU A 161 -6.62 19.61 7.93
N TYR A 162 -6.52 20.83 7.38
CA TYR A 162 -6.87 22.05 8.11
C TYR A 162 -8.35 22.08 8.52
N VAL A 163 -9.28 21.72 7.63
CA VAL A 163 -10.70 21.63 7.93
C VAL A 163 -10.96 20.60 9.04
N TYR A 164 -10.31 19.43 8.97
CA TYR A 164 -10.41 18.41 10.00
C TYR A 164 -9.93 18.92 11.36
N CYS A 165 -8.77 19.58 11.41
CA CYS A 165 -8.20 20.10 12.65
C CYS A 165 -8.94 21.31 13.24
N ARG A 166 -9.61 22.13 12.42
CA ARG A 166 -10.46 23.23 12.91
C ARG A 166 -11.68 22.76 13.71
N GLY A 167 -12.13 21.52 13.50
CA GLY A 167 -13.28 20.94 14.20
C GLY A 167 -12.92 20.10 15.43
N ARG A 168 -11.70 20.23 15.96
CA ARG A 168 -11.16 19.43 17.08
C ARG A 168 -10.68 20.34 18.19
#